data_AF-A0A7G5LS95-F1
#
_entry.id   AF-A0A7G5LS95-F1
#
_cell.length_a   1.000
_cell.length_b   1.000
_cell.length_c   1.000
_cell.angle_alpha   90.00
_cell.angle_beta   90.00
_cell.angle_gamma   90.00
#
_symmetry.space_group_name_H-M   'P 1'
#
loop_
_entity.id
_entity.type
_entity.pdbx_description
1 polymer ?
#
loop_
_entity_poly.entity_id
_entity_poly.type
_entity_poly.pdbx_seq_one_letter_code
_entity_poly.pdbx_strand_id
1 'polypeptide(L)'
;MASDFQKKSDLLDLTLASGNRANRRRRLNRFALGALYESALLSLTKSLETFLEEYFLLLLHSPAARVEVGGYAAIVTLSNREAVDQMFGLEENYLDWLPFGRTVARAEQFFPSGSPFHRLERASQEKRLLKVNYAMRNAVAHNSGTAVKKFLDLPEVMSLPVRTRSVAEYLRWRDPVTRAETWADHRVAIGAIVKALAASSEADARAFMGTEDPFKSGDSPGSGAYRCHSCSKLVTLPYPGSRLRPCTGCHRTTSYYRRVW
;
A
#
# COMPACT_ATOMS: atom_id res chain seq x y z
N MET A 1 12.87 -6.96 -9.35
CA MET A 1 11.62 -7.27 -8.62
C MET A 1 10.43 -6.40 -9.05
N ALA A 2 10.45 -5.08 -8.91
CA ALA A 2 9.31 -4.21 -9.29
C ALA A 2 8.86 -4.40 -10.77
N SER A 3 9.81 -4.60 -11.68
CA SER A 3 9.52 -4.93 -13.09
C SER A 3 8.77 -6.26 -13.26
N ASP A 4 9.11 -7.29 -12.47
CA ASP A 4 8.42 -8.59 -12.52
C ASP A 4 6.98 -8.46 -12.00
N PHE A 5 6.79 -7.73 -10.89
CA PHE A 5 5.46 -7.40 -10.38
C PHE A 5 4.61 -6.69 -11.45
N GLN A 6 5.19 -5.70 -12.16
CA GLN A 6 4.48 -4.96 -13.22
C GLN A 6 4.06 -5.90 -14.36
N LYS A 7 4.94 -6.78 -14.83
CA LYS A 7 4.62 -7.75 -15.89
C LYS A 7 3.45 -8.66 -15.49
N LYS A 8 3.46 -9.18 -14.25
CA LYS A 8 2.36 -10.00 -13.71
C LYS A 8 1.06 -9.20 -13.65
N SER A 9 1.12 -7.96 -13.18
CA SER A 9 -0.01 -7.03 -13.11
C SER A 9 -0.62 -6.76 -14.51
N ASP A 10 0.21 -6.52 -15.52
CA ASP A 10 -0.25 -6.26 -16.89
C ASP A 10 -0.90 -7.50 -17.54
N LEU A 11 -0.42 -8.70 -17.21
CA LEU A 11 -1.05 -9.95 -17.65
C LEU A 11 -2.47 -10.13 -17.08
N LEU A 12 -2.71 -9.68 -15.84
CA LEU A 12 -4.05 -9.69 -15.25
C LEU A 12 -5.01 -8.76 -16.01
N ASP A 13 -4.55 -7.59 -16.42
CA ASP A 13 -5.34 -6.65 -17.24
C ASP A 13 -5.73 -7.26 -18.59
N LEU A 14 -4.77 -7.91 -19.28
CA LEU A 14 -5.05 -8.60 -20.54
C LEU A 14 -6.09 -9.72 -20.37
N THR A 15 -6.00 -10.45 -19.26
CA THR A 15 -6.94 -11.53 -18.90
C THR A 15 -8.34 -10.97 -18.66
N LEU A 16 -8.47 -9.92 -17.85
CA LEU A 16 -9.76 -9.28 -17.56
C LEU A 16 -10.35 -8.58 -18.79
N ALA A 17 -9.54 -7.94 -19.62
CA ALA A 17 -9.99 -7.37 -20.89
C ALA A 17 -10.57 -8.46 -21.81
N SER A 18 -9.96 -9.64 -21.84
CA SER A 18 -10.47 -10.80 -22.58
C SER A 18 -11.77 -11.33 -22.00
N GLY A 19 -11.86 -11.48 -20.67
CA GLY A 19 -13.09 -11.86 -19.97
C GLY A 19 -14.25 -10.89 -20.23
N ASN A 20 -13.98 -9.59 -20.18
CA ASN A 20 -14.97 -8.55 -20.51
C ASN A 20 -15.45 -8.62 -21.97
N ARG A 21 -14.54 -8.87 -22.93
CA ARG A 21 -14.93 -9.10 -24.34
C ARG A 21 -15.81 -10.35 -24.48
N ALA A 22 -15.47 -11.45 -23.80
CA ALA A 22 -16.25 -12.67 -23.83
C ALA A 22 -17.65 -12.47 -23.22
N ASN A 23 -17.74 -11.75 -22.10
CA ASN A 23 -19.02 -11.40 -21.46
C ASN A 23 -19.89 -10.52 -22.36
N ARG A 24 -19.33 -9.50 -23.01
CA ARG A 24 -20.07 -8.67 -24.00
C ARG A 24 -20.63 -9.49 -25.17
N ARG A 25 -19.92 -10.54 -25.57
CA ARG A 25 -20.35 -11.49 -26.61
C ARG A 25 -21.24 -12.62 -26.08
N ARG A 26 -21.68 -12.55 -24.82
CA ARG A 26 -22.46 -13.58 -24.11
C ARG A 26 -21.80 -14.97 -24.09
N ARG A 27 -20.48 -15.04 -24.24
CA ARG A 27 -19.69 -16.29 -24.14
C ARG A 27 -19.23 -16.60 -22.71
N LEU A 28 -19.31 -15.61 -21.83
CA LEU A 28 -19.04 -15.71 -20.41
C LEU A 28 -20.23 -15.10 -19.69
N ASN A 29 -20.81 -15.78 -18.70
CA ASN A 29 -21.89 -15.20 -17.91
C ASN A 29 -21.33 -14.28 -16.82
N ARG A 30 -22.21 -13.49 -16.18
CA ARG A 30 -21.82 -12.52 -15.15
C ARG A 30 -21.12 -13.18 -13.95
N PHE A 31 -21.55 -14.37 -13.55
CA PHE A 31 -20.95 -15.10 -12.43
C PHE A 31 -19.51 -15.51 -12.73
N ALA A 32 -19.27 -16.11 -13.90
CA ALA A 32 -17.94 -16.51 -14.35
C ALA A 32 -17.02 -15.29 -14.56
N LEU A 33 -17.57 -14.16 -15.02
CA LEU A 33 -16.81 -12.90 -15.04
C LEU A 33 -16.46 -12.43 -13.62
N GLY A 34 -17.37 -12.54 -12.66
CA GLY A 34 -17.11 -12.20 -11.26
C GLY A 34 -15.97 -13.03 -10.65
N ALA A 35 -16.01 -14.35 -10.86
CA ALA A 35 -14.94 -15.26 -10.44
C ALA A 35 -13.58 -14.89 -11.08
N LEU A 36 -13.58 -14.40 -12.32
CA LEU A 36 -12.36 -13.93 -12.99
C LEU A 36 -11.76 -12.70 -12.29
N TYR A 37 -12.59 -11.74 -11.88
CA TYR A 37 -12.13 -10.56 -11.13
C TYR A 37 -11.60 -10.92 -9.74
N GLU A 38 -12.29 -11.83 -9.04
CA GLU A 38 -11.86 -12.32 -7.73
C GLU A 38 -10.53 -13.09 -7.83
N SER A 39 -10.38 -13.93 -8.85
CA SER A 39 -9.12 -14.62 -9.15
C SER A 39 -7.99 -13.62 -9.45
N ALA A 40 -8.25 -12.60 -10.27
CA ALA A 40 -7.26 -11.57 -10.57
C ALA A 40 -6.84 -10.78 -9.32
N LEU A 41 -7.77 -10.46 -8.43
CA LEU A 41 -7.47 -9.84 -7.13
C LEU A 41 -6.56 -10.71 -6.26
N LEU A 42 -6.86 -12.01 -6.15
CA LEU A 42 -6.04 -12.94 -5.38
C LEU A 42 -4.63 -13.05 -5.97
N SER A 43 -4.50 -13.11 -7.29
CA SER A 43 -3.20 -13.13 -7.98
C SER A 43 -2.40 -11.83 -7.78
N LEU A 44 -3.07 -10.67 -7.83
CA LEU A 44 -2.44 -9.38 -7.57
C LEU A 44 -1.96 -9.28 -6.12
N THR A 45 -2.80 -9.69 -5.16
CA THR A 45 -2.45 -9.69 -3.73
C THR A 45 -1.31 -10.63 -3.43
N LYS A 46 -1.34 -11.86 -3.97
CA LYS A 46 -0.23 -12.81 -3.86
C LYS A 46 1.07 -12.21 -4.41
N SER A 47 1.01 -11.57 -5.57
CA SER A 47 2.18 -10.93 -6.17
C SER A 47 2.73 -9.79 -5.31
N LEU A 48 1.86 -9.03 -4.63
CA LEU A 48 2.27 -7.99 -3.69
C LEU A 48 2.94 -8.60 -2.46
N GLU A 49 2.35 -9.63 -1.85
CA GLU A 49 2.92 -10.32 -0.68
C GLU A 49 4.28 -10.95 -1.01
N THR A 50 4.41 -11.63 -2.15
CA THR A 50 5.70 -12.15 -2.64
C THR A 50 6.72 -11.04 -2.86
N PHE A 51 6.32 -9.90 -3.45
CA PHE A 51 7.21 -8.75 -3.59
C PHE A 51 7.69 -8.24 -2.23
N LEU A 52 6.78 -8.06 -1.25
CA LEU A 52 7.13 -7.59 0.09
C LEU A 52 8.12 -8.53 0.77
N GLU A 53 7.88 -9.83 0.67
CA GLU A 53 8.76 -10.87 1.20
C GLU A 53 10.14 -10.82 0.58
N GLU A 54 10.23 -11.03 -0.74
CA GLU A 54 11.49 -11.07 -1.46
C GLU A 54 12.28 -9.76 -1.26
N TYR A 55 11.60 -8.62 -1.17
CA TYR A 55 12.23 -7.32 -1.06
C TYR A 55 12.78 -7.12 0.34
N PHE A 56 12.01 -7.50 1.35
CA PHE A 56 12.45 -7.51 2.74
C PHE A 56 13.68 -8.40 2.93
N LEU A 57 13.64 -9.63 2.42
CA LEU A 57 14.74 -10.58 2.48
C LEU A 57 15.98 -10.04 1.76
N LEU A 58 15.81 -9.49 0.56
CA LEU A 58 16.88 -8.87 -0.21
C LEU A 58 17.59 -7.76 0.58
N LEU A 59 16.83 -6.90 1.24
CA LEU A 59 17.39 -5.82 2.05
C LEU A 59 18.14 -6.33 3.29
N LEU A 60 17.76 -7.48 3.86
CA LEU A 60 18.47 -8.07 4.99
C LEU A 60 19.84 -8.63 4.61
N HIS A 61 19.93 -9.33 3.47
CA HIS A 61 21.14 -10.08 3.11
C HIS A 61 22.05 -9.35 2.09
N SER A 62 21.58 -8.29 1.42
CA SER A 62 22.35 -7.60 0.37
C SER A 62 22.67 -6.15 0.75
N PRO A 63 23.90 -5.86 1.20
CA PRO A 63 24.38 -4.49 1.41
C PRO A 63 24.25 -3.61 0.15
N ALA A 64 24.49 -4.18 -1.04
CA ALA A 64 24.36 -3.45 -2.30
C ALA A 64 22.92 -3.00 -2.56
N ALA A 65 21.94 -3.88 -2.34
CA ALA A 65 20.52 -3.53 -2.48
C ALA A 65 20.14 -2.38 -1.52
N ARG A 66 20.68 -2.38 -0.30
CA ARG A 66 20.46 -1.29 0.67
C ARG A 66 21.00 0.06 0.18
N VAL A 67 22.16 0.08 -0.47
CA VAL A 67 22.73 1.29 -1.09
C VAL A 67 21.80 1.81 -2.18
N GLU A 68 21.30 0.94 -3.04
CA GLU A 68 20.41 1.31 -4.15
C GLU A 68 19.09 1.96 -3.68
N VAL A 69 18.60 1.60 -2.49
CA VAL A 69 17.31 2.08 -1.98
C VAL A 69 17.42 3.28 -1.04
N GLY A 70 18.60 3.90 -0.95
CA GLY A 70 18.84 5.10 -0.14
C GLY A 70 19.84 4.91 1.01
N GLY A 71 20.60 3.81 0.99
CA GLY A 71 21.68 3.57 1.96
C GLY A 71 21.21 3.18 3.35
N TYR A 72 20.01 2.60 3.50
CA TYR A 72 19.51 2.20 4.81
C TYR A 72 20.43 1.16 5.45
N ALA A 73 20.87 1.38 6.68
CA ALA A 73 21.59 0.35 7.43
C ALA A 73 20.62 -0.76 7.86
N ALA A 74 21.05 -2.01 7.88
CA ALA A 74 20.32 -3.06 8.59
C ALA A 74 20.87 -3.17 10.01
N ILE A 75 20.00 -3.30 11.00
CA ILE A 75 20.35 -3.57 12.40
C ILE A 75 21.02 -4.94 12.49
N VAL A 76 20.51 -5.91 11.72
CA VAL A 76 21.05 -7.25 11.58
C VAL A 76 21.31 -7.52 10.11
N THR A 77 22.53 -7.97 9.77
CA THR A 77 22.82 -8.51 8.44
C THR A 77 22.96 -10.02 8.57
N LEU A 78 22.23 -10.74 7.73
CA LEU A 78 22.29 -12.20 7.67
C LEU A 78 23.17 -12.63 6.50
N SER A 79 24.00 -13.64 6.72
CA SER A 79 25.04 -14.08 5.77
C SER A 79 24.46 -14.82 4.57
N ASN A 80 23.35 -15.52 4.73
CA ASN A 80 22.66 -16.22 3.66
C ASN A 80 21.14 -16.27 3.90
N ARG A 81 20.38 -16.69 2.88
CA ARG A 81 18.91 -16.80 2.94
C ARG A 81 18.44 -17.84 3.96
N GLU A 82 19.15 -18.95 4.09
CA GLU A 82 18.81 -20.04 5.01
C GLU A 82 18.75 -19.56 6.47
N ALA A 83 19.69 -18.71 6.89
CA ALA A 83 19.67 -18.10 8.22
C ALA A 83 18.46 -17.18 8.42
N VAL A 84 17.99 -16.53 7.36
CA VAL A 84 16.77 -15.71 7.40
C VAL A 84 15.54 -16.60 7.57
N ASP A 85 15.46 -17.68 6.80
CA ASP A 85 14.34 -18.61 6.85
C ASP A 85 14.22 -19.29 8.23
N GLN A 86 15.35 -19.67 8.83
CA GLN A 86 15.44 -20.18 10.20
C GLN A 86 15.00 -19.14 11.23
N MET A 87 15.44 -17.89 11.11
CA MET A 87 15.11 -16.82 12.04
C MET A 87 13.61 -16.51 12.05
N PHE A 88 12.94 -16.60 10.90
CA PHE A 88 11.50 -16.40 10.80
C PHE A 88 10.67 -17.66 11.09
N GLY A 89 11.30 -18.81 11.35
CA GLY A 89 10.60 -20.07 11.61
C GLY A 89 9.68 -20.47 10.45
N LEU A 90 10.13 -20.22 9.20
CA LEU A 90 9.33 -20.42 7.98
C LEU A 90 8.97 -21.87 7.68
N GLU A 91 9.49 -22.83 8.45
CA GLU A 91 9.30 -24.26 8.20
C GLU A 91 7.82 -24.71 8.34
N GLU A 92 6.98 -23.97 9.07
CA GLU A 92 5.57 -24.36 9.29
C GLU A 92 4.52 -23.25 9.05
N ASN A 93 4.92 -21.97 9.01
CA ASN A 93 3.98 -20.86 8.91
C ASN A 93 4.37 -19.84 7.83
N TYR A 94 3.48 -19.59 6.88
CA TYR A 94 3.63 -18.51 5.91
C TYR A 94 3.68 -17.16 6.62
N LEU A 95 4.62 -16.28 6.25
CA LEU A 95 4.66 -14.92 6.79
C LEU A 95 3.48 -14.10 6.25
N ASP A 96 2.61 -13.67 7.16
CA ASP A 96 1.62 -12.66 6.85
C ASP A 96 2.31 -11.29 6.68
N TRP A 97 2.29 -10.76 5.45
CA TRP A 97 2.73 -9.40 5.13
C TRP A 97 1.58 -8.38 5.19
N LEU A 98 0.33 -8.85 5.18
CA LEU A 98 -0.86 -8.02 5.36
C LEU A 98 -1.64 -8.44 6.62
N PRO A 99 -2.25 -7.48 7.36
CA PRO A 99 -2.32 -6.04 7.09
C PRO A 99 -0.95 -5.35 7.22
N PHE A 100 -0.72 -4.30 6.42
CA PHE A 100 0.61 -3.70 6.22
C PHE A 100 1.28 -3.19 7.52
N GLY A 101 0.51 -2.86 8.56
CA GLY A 101 1.06 -2.53 9.87
C GLY A 101 1.95 -3.64 10.46
N ARG A 102 1.66 -4.92 10.17
CA ARG A 102 2.52 -6.05 10.55
C ARG A 102 3.87 -6.02 9.82
N THR A 103 3.87 -5.62 8.55
CA THR A 103 5.10 -5.44 7.76
C THR A 103 5.98 -4.33 8.33
N VAL A 104 5.39 -3.19 8.72
CA VAL A 104 6.13 -2.09 9.35
C VAL A 104 6.69 -2.52 10.71
N ALA A 105 5.87 -3.10 11.58
CA ALA A 105 6.34 -3.58 12.90
C ALA A 105 7.43 -4.64 12.79
N ARG A 106 7.40 -5.47 11.74
CA ARG A 106 8.49 -6.40 11.43
C ARG A 106 9.73 -5.64 10.97
N ALA A 107 9.60 -4.69 10.04
CA ALA A 107 10.71 -3.89 9.54
C ALA A 107 11.44 -3.10 10.64
N GLU A 108 10.73 -2.58 11.63
CA GLU A 108 11.33 -1.85 12.76
C GLU A 108 12.29 -2.70 13.60
N GLN A 109 12.14 -4.02 13.58
CA GLN A 109 13.05 -4.93 14.28
C GLN A 109 14.39 -5.09 13.57
N PHE A 110 14.44 -4.82 12.26
CA PHE A 110 15.61 -5.10 11.42
C PHE A 110 16.20 -3.88 10.72
N PHE A 111 15.43 -2.81 10.59
CA PHE A 111 15.84 -1.59 9.89
C PHE A 111 15.58 -0.37 10.79
N PRO A 112 16.50 0.60 10.86
CA PRO A 112 16.30 1.85 11.58
C PRO A 112 14.99 2.53 11.14
N SER A 113 14.11 2.75 12.11
CA SER A 113 12.78 3.33 11.90
C SER A 113 11.92 2.59 10.88
N GLY A 114 12.15 1.29 10.66
CA GLY A 114 11.37 0.46 9.73
C GLY A 114 11.51 0.83 8.26
N SER A 115 12.57 1.54 7.87
CA SER A 115 12.80 1.93 6.47
C SER A 115 13.14 0.72 5.58
N PRO A 116 12.74 0.70 4.29
CA PRO A 116 11.92 1.67 3.57
C PRO A 116 10.40 1.49 3.78
N PHE A 117 9.96 0.46 4.51
CA PHE A 117 8.53 0.12 4.65
C PHE A 117 7.72 1.21 5.36
N HIS A 118 8.36 1.98 6.24
CA HIS A 118 7.77 3.13 6.92
C HIS A 118 7.37 4.28 5.97
N ARG A 119 7.84 4.29 4.70
CA ARG A 119 7.41 5.29 3.69
C ARG A 119 5.89 5.34 3.54
N LEU A 120 5.24 4.18 3.54
CA LEU A 120 3.78 4.10 3.39
C LEU A 120 3.04 4.52 4.67
N GLU A 121 3.71 4.64 5.82
CA GLU A 121 3.01 4.97 7.07
C GLU A 121 2.33 6.35 7.02
N ARG A 122 2.92 7.27 6.23
CA ARG A 122 2.44 8.63 6.00
C ARG A 122 1.56 8.77 4.75
N ALA A 123 1.43 7.70 3.97
CA ALA A 123 0.69 7.64 2.73
C ALA A 123 -0.72 7.10 3.02
N SER A 124 -1.61 7.99 3.51
CA SER A 124 -2.93 7.61 4.06
C SER A 124 -3.81 6.90 3.04
N GLN A 125 -3.76 7.35 1.78
CA GLN A 125 -4.50 6.77 0.66
C GLN A 125 -4.04 5.33 0.39
N GLU A 126 -2.73 5.11 0.34
CA GLU A 126 -2.10 3.80 0.13
C GLU A 126 -2.40 2.86 1.30
N LYS A 127 -2.32 3.33 2.56
CA LYS A 127 -2.71 2.53 3.74
C LYS A 127 -4.16 2.12 3.68
N ARG A 128 -5.04 3.06 3.33
CA ARG A 128 -6.47 2.81 3.16
C ARG A 128 -6.69 1.77 2.07
N LEU A 129 -6.02 1.91 0.93
CA LEU A 129 -6.07 0.97 -0.18
C LEU A 129 -5.59 -0.43 0.20
N LEU A 130 -4.46 -0.56 0.91
CA LEU A 130 -3.96 -1.85 1.41
C LEU A 130 -4.92 -2.49 2.42
N LYS A 131 -5.59 -1.69 3.25
CA LYS A 131 -6.64 -2.17 4.16
C LYS A 131 -7.85 -2.72 3.39
N VAL A 132 -8.31 -1.99 2.38
CA VAL A 132 -9.40 -2.45 1.48
C VAL A 132 -8.98 -3.71 0.74
N ASN A 133 -7.76 -3.77 0.20
CA ASN A 133 -7.20 -4.95 -0.47
C ASN A 133 -7.22 -6.18 0.44
N TYR A 134 -6.74 -6.03 1.67
CA TYR A 134 -6.71 -7.11 2.66
C TYR A 134 -8.12 -7.61 3.01
N ALA A 135 -9.08 -6.71 3.19
CA ALA A 135 -10.47 -7.08 3.44
C ALA A 135 -11.09 -7.83 2.25
N MET A 136 -10.87 -7.35 1.02
CA MET A 136 -11.32 -8.04 -0.19
C MET A 136 -10.71 -9.42 -0.32
N ARG A 137 -9.38 -9.56 -0.16
CA ARG A 137 -8.68 -10.85 -0.19
C ARG A 137 -9.28 -11.82 0.81
N ASN A 138 -9.51 -11.40 2.04
CA ASN A 138 -10.06 -12.27 3.07
C ASN A 138 -11.51 -12.67 2.79
N ALA A 139 -12.32 -11.76 2.27
CA ALA A 139 -13.70 -12.06 1.88
C ALA A 139 -13.74 -13.12 0.77
N VAL A 140 -12.87 -13.03 -0.24
CA VAL A 140 -12.77 -14.02 -1.32
C VAL A 140 -12.17 -15.34 -0.85
N ALA A 141 -11.03 -15.30 -0.15
CA ALA A 141 -10.26 -16.51 0.18
C ALA A 141 -10.93 -17.37 1.26
N HIS A 142 -11.58 -16.75 2.26
CA HIS A 142 -12.17 -17.47 3.38
C HIS A 142 -13.68 -17.61 3.27
N ASN A 143 -14.35 -16.72 2.54
CA ASN A 143 -15.81 -16.68 2.36
C ASN A 143 -16.62 -16.84 3.67
N SER A 144 -16.06 -16.44 4.81
CA SER A 144 -16.73 -16.52 6.10
C SER A 144 -17.62 -15.30 6.32
N GLY A 145 -18.73 -15.46 7.04
CA GLY A 145 -19.65 -14.35 7.34
C GLY A 145 -18.94 -13.15 7.98
N THR A 146 -17.94 -13.39 8.84
CA THR A 146 -17.11 -12.35 9.45
C THR A 146 -16.22 -11.63 8.44
N ALA A 147 -15.57 -12.36 7.52
CA ALA A 147 -14.71 -11.75 6.50
C ALA A 147 -15.53 -10.93 5.48
N VAL A 148 -16.66 -11.48 5.04
CA VAL A 148 -17.61 -10.80 4.16
C VAL A 148 -18.15 -9.53 4.83
N LYS A 149 -18.59 -9.61 6.09
CA LYS A 149 -19.05 -8.44 6.85
C LYS A 149 -17.99 -7.35 6.94
N LYS A 150 -16.74 -7.70 7.28
CA LYS A 150 -15.62 -6.73 7.33
C LYS A 150 -15.40 -6.01 6.00
N PHE A 151 -15.59 -6.68 4.87
CA PHE A 151 -15.54 -6.05 3.55
C PHE A 151 -16.78 -5.16 3.30
N LEU A 152 -17.98 -5.65 3.62
CA LEU A 152 -19.23 -4.90 3.41
C LEU A 152 -19.36 -3.63 4.26
N ASP A 153 -18.71 -3.61 5.43
CA ASP A 153 -18.67 -2.46 6.35
C ASP A 153 -17.65 -1.38 5.91
N LEU A 154 -16.92 -1.58 4.81
CA LEU A 154 -15.99 -0.58 4.29
C LEU A 154 -16.76 0.62 3.68
N PRO A 155 -16.39 1.88 4.01
CA PRO A 155 -17.05 3.07 3.46
C PRO A 155 -17.11 3.12 1.93
N GLU A 156 -16.08 2.61 1.26
CA GLU A 156 -15.98 2.53 -0.20
C GLU A 156 -17.08 1.61 -0.78
N VAL A 157 -17.32 0.48 -0.11
CA VAL A 157 -18.27 -0.55 -0.53
C VAL A 157 -19.71 -0.13 -0.22
N MET A 158 -19.91 0.65 0.85
CA MET A 158 -21.23 1.18 1.21
C MET A 158 -21.85 2.08 0.13
N SER A 159 -21.03 2.68 -0.74
CA SER A 159 -21.50 3.46 -1.89
C SER A 159 -22.20 2.62 -2.96
N LEU A 160 -21.96 1.31 -2.99
CA LEU A 160 -22.60 0.40 -3.94
C LEU A 160 -24.05 0.08 -3.54
N PRO A 161 -24.95 -0.14 -4.53
CA PRO A 161 -26.29 -0.64 -4.26
C PRO A 161 -26.27 -1.93 -3.44
N VAL A 162 -27.14 -2.05 -2.43
CA VAL A 162 -27.13 -3.16 -1.46
C VAL A 162 -27.14 -4.54 -2.14
N ARG A 163 -27.94 -4.72 -3.19
CA ARG A 163 -28.08 -5.99 -3.92
C ARG A 163 -26.86 -6.37 -4.77
N THR A 164 -25.92 -5.45 -4.97
CA THR A 164 -24.72 -5.65 -5.78
C THR A 164 -23.44 -5.55 -4.95
N ARG A 165 -23.53 -5.59 -3.61
CA ARG A 165 -22.34 -5.54 -2.75
C ARG A 165 -21.66 -6.91 -2.72
N SER A 166 -20.68 -7.08 -3.59
CA SER A 166 -19.72 -8.19 -3.56
C SER A 166 -18.34 -7.67 -3.97
N VAL A 167 -17.29 -8.46 -3.72
CA VAL A 167 -15.92 -8.10 -4.13
C VAL A 167 -15.86 -7.99 -5.66
N ALA A 168 -16.37 -8.98 -6.39
CA ALA A 168 -16.45 -8.95 -7.84
C ALA A 168 -17.15 -7.69 -8.40
N GLU A 169 -18.28 -7.29 -7.82
CA GLU A 169 -19.03 -6.12 -8.30
C GLU A 169 -18.36 -4.80 -7.91
N TYR A 170 -17.70 -4.74 -6.74
CA TYR A 170 -16.87 -3.60 -6.36
C TYR A 170 -15.70 -3.39 -7.32
N LEU A 171 -14.95 -4.44 -7.65
CA LEU A 171 -13.83 -4.33 -8.59
C LEU A 171 -14.27 -3.94 -10.01
N ARG A 172 -15.49 -4.32 -10.40
CA ARG A 172 -16.10 -3.97 -11.69
C ARG A 172 -16.79 -2.61 -11.69
N TRP A 173 -16.94 -1.99 -10.53
CA TRP A 173 -17.62 -0.71 -10.42
C TRP A 173 -16.91 0.34 -11.25
N ARG A 174 -17.72 1.21 -11.87
CA ARG A 174 -17.25 2.37 -12.60
C ARG A 174 -17.79 3.59 -11.94
N ASP A 175 -16.90 4.51 -11.60
CA ASP A 175 -17.32 5.79 -11.06
C ASP A 175 -18.26 6.49 -12.07
N PRO A 176 -19.46 6.93 -11.65
CA PRO A 176 -20.43 7.52 -12.57
C PRO A 176 -19.92 8.81 -13.24
N VAL A 177 -19.02 9.53 -12.58
CA VAL A 177 -18.49 10.83 -12.99
C VAL A 177 -17.22 10.63 -13.84
N THR A 178 -16.21 9.97 -13.29
CA THR A 178 -14.90 9.82 -13.94
C THR A 178 -14.86 8.67 -14.94
N ARG A 179 -15.83 7.74 -14.86
CA ARG A 179 -15.87 6.47 -15.61
C ARG A 179 -14.66 5.56 -15.33
N ALA A 180 -13.84 5.87 -14.33
CA ALA A 180 -12.71 5.04 -13.91
C ALA A 180 -13.21 3.70 -13.38
N GLU A 181 -12.54 2.61 -13.77
CA GLU A 181 -12.81 1.27 -13.26
C GLU A 181 -12.06 1.06 -11.95
N THR A 182 -12.77 0.63 -10.90
CA THR A 182 -12.17 0.40 -9.59
C THR A 182 -11.02 -0.60 -9.63
N TRP A 183 -11.11 -1.66 -10.45
CA TRP A 183 -9.99 -2.57 -10.69
C TRP A 183 -8.74 -1.85 -11.21
N ALA A 184 -8.89 -0.99 -12.21
CA ALA A 184 -7.76 -0.29 -12.84
C ALA A 184 -7.09 0.64 -11.83
N ASP A 185 -7.87 1.44 -11.10
CA ASP A 185 -7.36 2.32 -10.05
C ASP A 185 -6.63 1.54 -8.96
N HIS A 186 -7.25 0.44 -8.51
CA HIS A 186 -6.68 -0.42 -7.46
C HIS A 186 -5.35 -1.03 -7.87
N ARG A 187 -5.27 -1.55 -9.09
CA ARG A 187 -4.04 -2.13 -9.66
C ARG A 187 -2.94 -1.08 -9.81
N VAL A 188 -3.27 0.09 -10.36
CA VAL A 188 -2.31 1.19 -10.54
C VAL A 188 -1.75 1.62 -9.18
N ALA A 189 -2.61 1.78 -8.17
CA ALA A 189 -2.20 2.16 -6.82
C ALA A 189 -1.29 1.11 -6.17
N ILE A 190 -1.58 -0.19 -6.29
CA ILE A 190 -0.66 -1.23 -5.79
C ILE A 190 0.68 -1.18 -6.52
N GLY A 191 0.68 -0.99 -7.84
CA GLY A 191 1.92 -0.81 -8.60
C GLY A 191 2.73 0.41 -8.15
N ALA A 192 2.04 1.50 -7.81
CA ALA A 192 2.66 2.71 -7.29
C ALA A 192 3.29 2.49 -5.91
N ILE A 193 2.63 1.74 -5.03
CA ILE A 193 3.17 1.28 -3.73
C ILE A 193 4.46 0.47 -3.91
N VAL A 194 4.45 -0.51 -4.84
CA VAL A 194 5.63 -1.34 -5.13
C VAL A 194 6.80 -0.47 -5.61
N LYS A 195 6.55 0.49 -6.50
CA LYS A 195 7.57 1.45 -6.96
C LYS A 195 8.07 2.35 -5.84
N ALA A 196 7.18 2.86 -4.99
CA ALA A 196 7.54 3.72 -3.86
C ALA A 196 8.44 3.01 -2.85
N LEU A 197 8.15 1.74 -2.54
CA LEU A 197 8.97 0.92 -1.66
C LEU A 197 10.35 0.64 -2.26
N ALA A 198 10.41 0.38 -3.57
CA ALA A 198 11.64 0.08 -4.32
C ALA A 198 12.44 1.32 -4.73
N ALA A 199 11.95 2.53 -4.47
CA ALA A 199 12.58 3.77 -4.91
C ALA A 199 13.92 4.02 -4.19
N SER A 200 14.86 4.62 -4.92
CA SER A 200 16.22 4.94 -4.45
C SER A 200 16.29 6.02 -3.39
N SER A 201 15.26 6.83 -3.27
CA SER A 201 15.22 7.93 -2.31
C SER A 201 13.79 8.20 -1.85
N GLU A 202 13.66 8.95 -0.75
CA GLU A 202 12.37 9.47 -0.28
C GLU A 202 11.71 10.40 -1.30
N ALA A 203 12.50 11.15 -2.07
CA ALA A 203 11.99 12.03 -3.11
C ALA A 203 11.38 11.23 -4.26
N ASP A 204 12.10 10.20 -4.74
CA ASP A 204 11.62 9.30 -5.80
C ASP A 204 10.40 8.49 -5.34
N ALA A 205 10.39 8.02 -4.09
CA ALA A 205 9.26 7.30 -3.53
C ALA A 205 7.96 8.13 -3.60
N ARG A 206 8.05 9.44 -3.31
CA ARG A 206 6.90 10.34 -3.36
C ARG A 206 6.39 10.60 -4.76
N ALA A 207 7.21 10.47 -5.80
CA ALA A 207 6.73 10.58 -7.17
C ALA A 207 5.69 9.50 -7.52
N PHE A 208 5.65 8.40 -6.75
CA PHE A 208 4.69 7.31 -6.90
C PHE A 208 3.57 7.31 -5.86
N MET A 209 3.67 8.09 -4.79
CA MET A 209 2.66 8.10 -3.73
C MET A 209 1.72 9.29 -3.89
N GLY A 210 0.51 9.17 -3.35
CA GLY A 210 -0.40 10.27 -3.13
C GLY A 210 0.23 11.35 -2.24
N THR A 211 -0.37 12.53 -2.26
CA THR A 211 0.04 13.62 -1.38
C THR A 211 -0.11 13.19 0.08
N GLU A 212 0.95 13.36 0.87
CA GLU A 212 0.90 13.15 2.33
C GLU A 212 -0.25 13.98 2.93
N ASP A 213 -0.95 13.39 3.90
CA ASP A 213 -1.96 14.12 4.65
C ASP A 213 -1.31 15.33 5.35
N PRO A 214 -2.04 16.46 5.45
CA PRO A 214 -1.53 17.61 6.18
C PRO A 214 -1.37 17.27 7.66
N PHE A 215 -0.19 17.55 8.21
CA PHE A 215 0.11 17.39 9.62
C PHE A 215 -0.60 18.45 10.45
N LYS A 216 -1.14 18.06 11.59
CA LYS A 216 -1.80 18.95 12.55
C LYS A 216 -0.79 19.44 13.59
N SER A 217 -1.02 20.64 14.14
CA SER A 217 -0.34 21.08 15.35
C SER A 217 -0.58 20.07 16.48
N GLY A 218 0.51 19.61 17.10
CA GLY A 218 0.53 18.52 18.08
C GLY A 218 1.19 17.25 17.55
N ASP A 219 1.17 17.04 16.23
CA ASP A 219 1.79 15.87 15.59
C ASP A 219 3.32 15.92 15.69
N SER A 220 3.96 14.75 15.69
CA SER A 220 5.42 14.59 15.67
C SER A 220 5.87 14.01 14.33
N PRO A 221 5.87 14.81 13.25
CA PRO A 221 6.05 14.29 11.90
C PRO A 221 7.49 13.85 11.60
N GLY A 222 8.45 14.09 12.48
CA GLY A 222 9.89 13.94 12.23
C GLY A 222 10.61 15.29 12.13
N SER A 223 11.92 15.26 11.90
CA SER A 223 12.69 16.45 11.55
C SER A 223 12.43 16.84 10.09
N GLY A 224 12.57 18.13 9.79
CA GLY A 224 12.40 18.69 8.46
C GLY A 224 11.81 20.09 8.45
N ALA A 225 11.61 20.65 7.26
CA ALA A 225 10.90 21.91 7.08
C ALA A 225 9.42 21.65 6.77
N TYR A 226 8.54 22.53 7.25
CA TYR A 226 7.09 22.40 7.15
C TYR A 226 6.47 23.75 6.83
N ARG A 227 5.50 23.79 5.93
CA ARG A 227 4.81 25.00 5.51
C ARG A 227 3.37 24.95 5.97
N CYS A 228 2.95 25.99 6.71
CA CYS A 228 1.56 26.12 7.12
C CYS A 228 0.64 26.24 5.90
N HIS A 229 -0.45 25.46 5.86
CA HIS A 229 -1.44 25.51 4.78
C HIS A 229 -2.16 26.87 4.67
N SER A 230 -2.35 27.57 5.78
CA SER A 230 -3.14 28.81 5.79
C SER A 230 -2.35 30.06 5.41
N CYS A 231 -1.12 30.21 5.89
CA CYS A 231 -0.33 31.43 5.71
C CYS A 231 1.03 31.18 5.03
N SER A 232 1.34 29.95 4.62
CA SER A 232 2.61 29.57 4.00
C SER A 232 3.86 29.82 4.83
N LYS A 233 3.74 30.17 6.13
CA LYS A 233 4.87 30.32 7.07
C LYS A 233 5.63 28.99 7.21
N LEU A 234 6.95 29.08 7.13
CA LEU A 234 7.86 27.95 7.29
C LEU A 234 8.13 27.68 8.78
N VAL A 235 8.15 26.41 9.16
CA VAL A 235 8.48 25.90 10.49
C VAL A 235 9.48 24.76 10.29
N THR A 236 10.63 24.83 10.95
CA THR A 236 11.65 23.78 10.88
C THR A 236 11.66 23.01 12.19
N LEU A 237 11.57 21.69 12.10
CA LEU A 237 11.71 20.77 13.21
C LEU A 237 13.11 20.17 13.19
N PRO A 238 13.98 20.49 14.17
CA PRO A 238 15.37 20.04 14.15
C PRO A 238 15.53 18.56 14.54
N TYR A 239 14.59 17.98 15.30
CA TYR A 239 14.71 16.62 15.84
C TYR A 239 13.51 15.74 15.46
N PRO A 240 13.70 14.42 15.24
CA PRO A 240 12.62 13.48 14.90
C PRO A 240 11.43 13.44 15.88
N GLY A 241 11.65 13.72 17.17
CA GLY A 241 10.59 13.76 18.20
C GLY A 241 9.93 15.14 18.39
N SER A 242 10.30 16.13 17.58
CA SER A 242 9.75 17.48 17.72
C SER A 242 8.30 17.51 17.26
N ARG A 243 7.45 18.21 18.02
CA ARG A 243 6.03 18.40 17.67
C ARG A 243 5.79 19.71 16.94
N LEU A 244 4.89 19.69 15.97
CA LEU A 244 4.41 20.90 15.31
C LEU A 244 3.63 21.75 16.32
N ARG A 245 4.02 23.01 16.51
CA ARG A 245 3.26 23.96 17.33
C ARG A 245 2.15 24.62 16.51
N PRO A 246 1.13 25.23 17.13
CA PRO A 246 0.22 26.14 16.43
C PRO A 246 1.00 27.22 15.65
N CYS A 247 0.53 27.57 14.46
CA CYS A 247 1.26 28.47 13.58
C CYS A 247 1.17 29.90 14.11
N THR A 248 2.33 30.48 14.43
CA THR A 248 2.46 31.85 14.91
C THR A 248 2.16 32.92 13.85
N GLY A 249 1.93 32.53 12.59
CA GLY A 249 1.58 33.47 11.51
C GLY A 249 0.08 33.67 11.34
N CYS A 250 -0.74 32.62 11.52
CA CYS A 250 -2.20 32.71 11.35
C CYS A 250 -2.97 32.68 12.68
N HIS A 251 -2.29 32.49 13.81
CA HIS A 251 -2.86 32.47 15.17
C HIS A 251 -4.02 31.47 15.36
N ARG A 252 -4.13 30.44 14.51
CA ARG A 252 -5.13 29.38 14.66
C ARG A 252 -4.71 28.40 15.76
N THR A 253 -5.65 28.05 16.64
CA THR A 253 -5.47 27.03 17.68
C THR A 253 -5.06 25.69 17.10
N THR A 254 -5.68 25.29 15.98
CA THR A 254 -5.29 24.13 15.17
C THR A 254 -4.73 24.58 13.84
N SER A 255 -3.46 24.30 13.60
CA SER A 255 -2.77 24.62 12.34
C SER A 255 -2.44 23.35 11.57
N TYR A 256 -2.51 23.44 10.24
CA TYR A 256 -2.19 22.35 9.33
C TYR A 256 -0.91 22.67 8.56
N TYR A 257 -0.07 21.68 8.35
CA TYR A 257 1.24 21.82 7.74
C TYR A 257 1.47 20.76 6.67
N ARG A 258 2.09 21.15 5.57
CA ARG A 258 2.72 20.23 4.61
C ARG A 258 4.21 20.25 4.82
N ARG A 259 4.88 19.12 4.69
CA ARG A 259 6.34 19.11 4.71
C ARG A 259 6.90 19.78 3.45
N VAL A 260 8.00 20.50 3.60
CA VAL A 260 8.77 21.13 2.52
C VAL A 260 10.02 20.30 2.33
N TRP A 261 10.26 19.92 1.08
CA TRP A 261 11.40 19.14 0.64
C TRP A 261 12.48 20.07 0.09
#